data_AF-A0A1R3UHC2-F1
#
_entry.id   AF-A0A1R3UHC2-F1
#
_cell.length_a   1.000
_cell.length_b   1.000
_cell.length_c   1.000
_cell.angle_alpha   90.00
_cell.angle_beta   90.00
_cell.angle_gamma   90.00
#
_symmetry.space_group_name_H-M   'P 1'
#
loop_
_entity.id
_entity.type
_entity.pdbx_description
1 polymer ?
#
loop_
_entity_poly.entity_id
_entity_poly.type
_entity_poly.pdbx_seq_one_letter_code
_entity_poly.pdbx_strand_id
1 'polypeptide(L)'
;MTDTAVVTRSMGLRRTSQIADHTLVQGRSPLPTPSSLPGLHEQSWTVARLLTDEAGAEPMTLLEISSRLQLPRAVTALVLVELHAHHLVTISPLSTGPQFVRGVAKHLSSGGSKRPHWRPGLVSLKIVVTGPTGAGASTLVGASASTAPLHVGQQHPDQQGLQNESLELGCIPLDRDARLHLLAAPQPSAFDALWLDVVRGASGVVVMAHPDRIKETLPCLEAVRETGLPHLVVVNDQGRSEPDLEQIRALLKLDEVHLADAGSRPSTRAALARLLHINQEALR
;
A
#
# COMPACT_ATOMS: atom_id res chain seq x y z
N MET A 1 1.79 -30.95 30.28
CA MET A 1 2.29 -29.56 30.31
C MET A 1 2.63 -29.09 28.90
N THR A 2 1.65 -29.16 28.00
CA THR A 2 1.79 -28.85 26.57
C THR A 2 0.46 -28.28 26.14
N ASP A 3 0.28 -26.96 26.25
CA ASP A 3 -0.61 -26.24 25.31
C ASP A 3 -0.61 -24.71 25.41
N THR A 4 0.00 -24.09 26.43
CA THR A 4 -0.04 -22.62 26.52
C THR A 4 0.80 -21.95 25.42
N ALA A 5 1.96 -22.53 25.09
CA ALA A 5 2.86 -21.99 24.07
C ALA A 5 2.28 -22.07 22.64
N VAL A 6 1.55 -23.14 22.30
CA VAL A 6 0.96 -23.33 20.96
C VAL A 6 -0.23 -22.40 20.75
N VAL A 7 -1.08 -22.26 21.77
CA VAL A 7 -2.21 -21.31 21.74
C VAL A 7 -1.70 -19.87 21.60
N THR A 8 -0.68 -19.47 22.35
CA THR A 8 -0.09 -18.12 22.28
C THR A 8 0.56 -17.84 20.92
N ARG A 9 1.25 -18.82 20.33
CA ARG A 9 1.83 -18.73 18.98
C ARG A 9 0.75 -18.63 17.89
N SER A 10 -0.35 -19.39 18.03
CA SER A 10 -1.49 -19.35 17.11
C SER A 10 -2.28 -18.03 17.20
N MET A 11 -2.34 -17.41 18.38
CA MET A 11 -3.01 -16.14 18.63
C MET A 11 -2.15 -14.96 18.17
N GLY A 12 -0.82 -15.06 18.29
CA GLY A 12 0.14 -14.13 17.68
C GLY A 12 0.09 -14.16 16.14
N LEU A 13 0.06 -15.35 15.52
CA LEU A 13 -0.11 -15.48 14.06
C LEU A 13 -1.48 -14.99 13.56
N ARG A 14 -2.55 -15.15 14.34
CA ARG A 14 -3.89 -14.60 14.03
C ARG A 14 -4.01 -13.09 14.22
N ARG A 15 -3.07 -12.44 14.93
CA ARG A 15 -3.05 -10.99 15.13
C ARG A 15 -2.12 -10.29 14.12
N THR A 16 -1.00 -10.92 13.72
CA THR A 16 -0.17 -10.42 12.62
C THR A 16 -0.91 -10.40 11.28
N SER A 17 -1.97 -11.21 11.13
CA SER A 17 -2.83 -11.20 9.94
C SER A 17 -3.61 -9.89 9.76
N GLN A 18 -3.71 -9.04 10.78
CA GLN A 18 -4.41 -7.74 10.70
C GLN A 18 -3.49 -6.56 10.37
N ILE A 19 -2.16 -6.72 10.51
CA ILE A 19 -1.18 -5.66 10.27
C ILE A 19 -0.48 -5.91 8.93
N ALA A 20 -0.57 -4.95 8.02
CA ALA A 20 0.13 -4.93 6.73
C ALA A 20 0.88 -3.60 6.53
N ASP A 21 1.57 -3.48 5.40
CA ASP A 21 2.42 -2.33 5.08
C ASP A 21 1.75 -0.96 5.24
N HIS A 22 0.46 -0.86 4.88
CA HIS A 22 -0.33 0.37 4.95
C HIS A 22 -1.14 0.51 6.23
N THR A 23 -1.02 -0.41 7.19
CA THR A 23 -1.72 -0.30 8.47
C THR A 23 -1.28 0.98 9.15
N LEU A 24 -2.22 1.91 9.27
CA LEU A 24 -2.02 3.22 9.86
C LEU A 24 -2.13 3.08 11.37
N VAL A 25 -1.23 3.71 12.11
CA VAL A 25 -1.06 3.54 13.56
C VAL A 25 -1.04 4.89 14.23
N GLN A 26 -1.89 5.06 15.23
CA GLN A 26 -1.95 6.24 16.08
C GLN A 26 -1.48 5.87 17.49
N GLY A 27 -0.45 6.55 17.99
CA GLY A 27 -0.03 6.43 19.39
C GLY A 27 -1.03 7.03 20.35
N ARG A 28 -1.15 6.45 21.55
CA ARG A 28 -1.98 6.98 22.64
C ARG A 28 -1.10 7.70 23.65
N SER A 29 -1.48 8.94 23.96
CA SER A 29 -0.83 9.79 24.94
C SER A 29 -1.78 10.06 26.12
N PRO A 30 -1.27 10.14 27.38
CA PRO A 30 0.13 9.96 27.77
C PRO A 30 0.55 8.49 27.77
N LEU A 31 1.84 8.23 27.54
CA LEU A 31 2.42 6.89 27.72
C LEU A 31 2.49 6.55 29.22
N PRO A 32 2.25 5.27 29.59
CA PRO A 32 2.40 4.84 30.97
C PRO A 32 3.89 4.71 31.34
N THR A 33 4.18 4.57 32.64
CA THR A 33 5.57 4.39 33.10
C THR A 33 6.08 2.98 32.76
N PRO A 34 7.38 2.79 32.45
CA PRO A 34 7.95 1.46 32.20
C PRO A 34 7.67 0.44 33.30
N SER A 35 7.65 0.88 34.56
CA SER A 35 7.33 0.02 35.72
C SER A 35 5.92 -0.56 35.72
N SER A 36 4.96 0.08 35.03
CA SER A 36 3.58 -0.41 34.93
C SER A 36 3.40 -1.53 33.90
N LEU A 37 4.37 -1.69 32.99
CA LEU A 37 4.37 -2.71 31.93
C LEU A 37 5.75 -3.39 31.87
N PRO A 38 6.15 -4.16 32.91
CA PRO A 38 7.50 -4.74 33.00
C PRO A 38 7.81 -5.80 31.93
N GLY A 39 6.79 -6.29 31.21
CA GLY A 39 6.96 -7.27 30.12
C GLY A 39 7.10 -6.65 28.73
N LEU A 40 6.98 -5.34 28.58
CA LEU A 40 7.05 -4.68 27.28
C LEU A 40 8.52 -4.54 26.83
N HIS A 41 8.82 -5.03 25.62
CA HIS A 41 10.18 -4.99 25.08
C HIS A 41 10.69 -3.55 24.85
N GLU A 42 12.01 -3.37 24.91
CA GLU A 42 12.65 -2.06 24.70
C GLU A 42 12.31 -1.46 23.32
N GLN A 43 12.33 -2.27 22.25
CA GLN A 43 11.93 -1.79 20.92
C GLN A 43 10.48 -1.26 20.88
N SER A 44 9.60 -1.87 21.67
CA SER A 44 8.20 -1.45 21.76
C SER A 44 8.07 -0.09 22.46
N TRP A 45 8.87 0.18 23.49
CA TRP A 45 8.96 1.52 24.06
C TRP A 45 9.47 2.56 23.06
N THR A 46 10.47 2.22 22.24
CA THR A 46 10.99 3.11 21.20
C THR A 46 9.91 3.47 20.17
N VAL A 47 9.16 2.47 19.68
CA VAL A 47 8.04 2.71 18.74
C VAL A 47 6.92 3.52 19.41
N ALA A 48 6.57 3.21 20.67
CA ALA A 48 5.52 3.93 21.38
C ALA A 48 5.86 5.42 21.53
N ARG A 49 7.11 5.76 21.88
CA ARG A 49 7.59 7.15 21.98
C ARG A 49 7.59 7.86 20.64
N LEU A 50 8.08 7.21 19.58
CA LEU A 50 8.00 7.78 18.22
C LEU A 50 6.57 8.20 17.85
N LEU A 51 5.59 7.38 18.25
CA LEU A 51 4.17 7.62 17.96
C LEU A 51 3.49 8.64 18.89
N THR A 52 4.18 9.17 19.91
CA THR A 52 3.61 10.11 20.88
C THR A 52 4.38 11.42 21.08
N ASP A 53 5.69 11.44 20.78
CA ASP A 53 6.58 12.56 21.12
C ASP A 53 6.51 13.72 20.12
N GLU A 54 6.00 13.50 18.90
CA GLU A 54 5.77 14.59 17.95
C GLU A 54 4.53 15.41 18.35
N ALA A 55 4.69 16.72 18.55
CA ALA A 55 3.59 17.63 18.87
C ALA A 55 2.52 17.60 17.77
N GLY A 56 1.45 16.82 18.00
CA GLY A 56 0.41 16.57 17.00
C GLY A 56 0.47 15.21 16.31
N ALA A 57 1.27 14.26 16.82
CA ALA A 57 1.56 12.90 16.35
C ALA A 57 0.57 12.39 15.31
N GLU A 58 0.82 12.72 14.04
CA GLU A 58 0.03 12.21 12.94
C GLU A 58 0.17 10.69 12.88
N PRO A 59 -0.89 9.97 12.48
CA PRO A 59 -0.78 8.54 12.31
C PRO A 59 0.31 8.16 11.30
N MET A 60 1.07 7.11 11.61
CA MET A 60 2.12 6.58 10.74
C MET A 60 1.78 5.16 10.31
N THR A 61 2.15 4.78 9.09
CA THR A 61 2.07 3.40 8.62
C THR A 61 3.18 2.52 9.17
N LEU A 62 2.98 1.20 9.13
CA LEU A 62 4.03 0.23 9.42
C LEU A 62 5.33 0.52 8.66
N LEU A 63 5.23 0.84 7.36
CA LEU A 63 6.40 1.12 6.52
C LEU A 63 7.13 2.39 6.93
N GLU A 64 6.41 3.46 7.28
CA GLU A 64 7.02 4.70 7.79
C GLU A 64 7.75 4.46 9.12
N ILE A 65 7.14 3.71 10.04
CA ILE A 65 7.76 3.35 11.32
C ILE A 65 9.02 2.50 11.09
N SER A 66 8.92 1.49 10.22
CA SER A 66 10.04 0.62 9.85
C SER A 66 11.20 1.44 9.28
N SER A 67 10.92 2.38 8.38
CA SER A 67 11.93 3.24 7.77
C SER A 67 12.54 4.23 8.76
N ARG A 68 11.75 4.86 9.63
CA ARG A 68 12.27 5.85 10.60
C ARG A 68 13.20 5.20 11.63
N LEU A 69 12.87 3.99 12.08
CA LEU A 69 13.63 3.27 13.09
C LEU A 69 14.63 2.27 12.51
N GLN A 70 14.70 2.14 11.18
CA GLN A 70 15.54 1.16 10.49
C GLN A 70 15.28 -0.28 10.99
N LEU A 71 14.02 -0.59 11.26
CA LEU A 71 13.58 -1.91 11.72
C LEU A 71 13.10 -2.75 10.54
N PRO A 72 13.41 -4.07 10.51
CA PRO A 72 12.80 -4.96 9.53
C PRO A 72 11.28 -4.94 9.62
N ARG A 73 10.58 -4.98 8.47
CA ARG A 73 9.10 -4.93 8.36
C ARG A 73 8.41 -5.90 9.32
N ALA A 74 8.92 -7.13 9.40
CA ALA A 74 8.38 -8.18 10.28
C ALA A 74 8.55 -7.85 11.78
N VAL A 75 9.68 -7.24 12.16
CA VAL A 75 9.92 -6.82 13.55
C VAL A 75 8.97 -5.68 13.92
N THR A 76 8.81 -4.68 13.04
CA THR A 76 7.84 -3.60 13.25
C THR A 76 6.42 -4.14 13.40
N ALA A 77 6.01 -5.11 12.57
CA ALA A 77 4.69 -5.75 12.69
C ALA A 77 4.49 -6.39 14.08
N LEU A 78 5.49 -7.13 14.58
CA LEU A 78 5.41 -7.79 15.89
C LEU A 78 5.32 -6.78 17.04
N VAL A 79 6.13 -5.72 16.98
CA VAL A 79 6.08 -4.63 17.96
C VAL A 79 4.69 -3.98 17.96
N LEU A 80 4.11 -3.72 16.79
CA LEU A 80 2.77 -3.12 16.70
C LEU A 80 1.67 -4.06 17.22
N VAL A 81 1.79 -5.37 17.03
CA VAL A 81 0.88 -6.35 17.65
C VAL A 81 0.95 -6.28 19.18
N GLU A 82 2.16 -6.19 19.74
CA GLU A 82 2.37 -6.07 21.19
C GLU A 82 1.79 -4.75 21.73
N LEU A 83 2.13 -3.62 21.12
CA LEU A 83 1.62 -2.31 21.51
C LEU A 83 0.09 -2.23 21.44
N HIS A 84 -0.51 -2.83 20.40
CA HIS A 84 -1.96 -2.87 20.26
C HIS A 84 -2.61 -3.72 21.35
N ALA A 85 -2.01 -4.86 21.71
CA ALA A 85 -2.47 -5.71 22.80
C ALA A 85 -2.43 -5.01 24.17
N HIS A 86 -1.49 -4.09 24.37
CA HIS A 86 -1.39 -3.25 25.56
C HIS A 86 -2.18 -1.93 25.46
N HIS A 87 -2.98 -1.74 24.40
CA HIS A 87 -3.77 -0.53 24.16
C HIS A 87 -2.96 0.76 24.12
N LEU A 88 -1.68 0.68 23.76
CA LEU A 88 -0.78 1.83 23.59
C LEU A 88 -0.92 2.47 22.19
N VAL A 89 -1.48 1.74 21.24
CA VAL A 89 -1.77 2.23 19.88
C VAL A 89 -3.16 1.81 19.40
N THR A 90 -3.74 2.65 18.54
CA THR A 90 -4.88 2.30 17.70
C THR A 90 -4.36 2.00 16.29
N ILE A 91 -4.86 0.94 15.65
CA ILE A 91 -4.50 0.57 14.28
C ILE A 91 -5.71 0.65 13.35
N SER A 92 -5.50 1.00 12.09
CA SER A 92 -6.55 0.97 11.08
C SER A 92 -6.92 -0.47 10.70
N PRO A 93 -8.17 -0.73 10.29
CA PRO A 93 -8.53 -2.01 9.68
C PRO A 93 -7.67 -2.33 8.44
N LEU A 94 -7.43 -3.62 8.19
CA LEU A 94 -6.66 -4.08 7.02
C LEU A 94 -7.35 -3.76 5.69
N SER A 95 -8.67 -3.98 5.64
CA SER A 95 -9.53 -3.72 4.48
C SER A 95 -10.61 -2.72 4.85
N THR A 96 -11.00 -1.88 3.90
CA THR A 96 -12.04 -0.86 4.11
C THR A 96 -13.36 -1.26 3.45
N GLY A 97 -14.47 -0.72 3.97
CA GLY A 97 -15.80 -1.02 3.44
C GLY A 97 -16.08 -0.30 2.10
N PRO A 98 -17.03 -0.80 1.29
CA PRO A 98 -17.33 -0.25 -0.05
C PRO A 98 -17.69 1.24 -0.07
N GLN A 99 -18.29 1.75 1.03
CA GLN A 99 -18.62 3.18 1.16
C GLN A 99 -17.37 4.06 1.20
N PHE A 100 -16.32 3.62 1.89
CA PHE A 100 -15.05 4.36 1.97
C PHE A 100 -14.36 4.36 0.61
N VAL A 101 -14.25 3.19 -0.03
CA VAL A 101 -13.70 3.05 -1.39
C VAL A 101 -14.40 3.98 -2.38
N ARG A 102 -15.73 4.06 -2.33
CA ARG A 102 -16.52 4.98 -3.16
C ARG A 102 -16.24 6.45 -2.86
N GLY A 103 -16.04 6.80 -1.59
CA GLY A 103 -15.62 8.14 -1.19
C GLY A 103 -14.28 8.53 -1.78
N VAL A 104 -13.30 7.61 -1.73
CA VAL A 104 -11.95 7.81 -2.31
C VAL A 104 -12.00 7.99 -3.81
N ALA A 105 -12.73 7.14 -4.53
CA ALA A 105 -12.92 7.27 -5.98
C ALA A 105 -13.47 8.66 -6.36
N LYS A 106 -14.51 9.14 -5.66
CA LYS A 106 -15.09 10.47 -5.88
C LYS A 106 -14.12 11.61 -5.54
N HIS A 107 -13.35 11.47 -4.48
CA HIS A 107 -12.35 12.46 -4.07
C HIS A 107 -11.29 12.63 -5.17
N LEU A 108 -10.75 11.51 -5.67
CA LEU A 108 -9.77 11.49 -6.77
C LEU A 108 -10.32 12.12 -8.06
N SER A 109 -11.54 11.73 -8.48
CA SER A 109 -12.19 12.29 -9.69
C SER A 109 -12.49 13.79 -9.58
N SER A 110 -12.62 14.34 -8.36
CA SER A 110 -12.90 15.77 -8.13
C SER A 110 -11.65 16.63 -7.98
N GLY A 111 -10.45 16.08 -8.21
CA GLY A 111 -9.19 16.78 -7.96
C GLY A 111 -8.96 17.13 -6.48
N GLY A 112 -9.64 16.44 -5.57
CA GLY A 112 -9.58 16.69 -4.12
C GLY A 112 -10.48 17.83 -3.61
N SER A 113 -11.26 18.47 -4.48
CA SER A 113 -12.18 19.56 -4.09
C SER A 113 -13.33 19.09 -3.19
N LYS A 114 -13.83 17.86 -3.40
CA LYS A 114 -14.87 17.28 -2.53
C LYS A 114 -14.22 16.48 -1.42
N ARG A 115 -14.44 16.89 -0.17
CA ARG A 115 -14.14 16.09 1.03
C ARG A 115 -15.43 15.38 1.45
N PRO A 116 -15.62 14.09 1.10
CA PRO A 116 -16.74 13.36 1.66
C PRO A 116 -16.59 13.33 3.18
N HIS A 117 -17.71 13.22 3.91
CA HIS A 117 -17.65 12.99 5.34
C HIS A 117 -17.09 11.60 5.58
N TRP A 118 -15.80 11.53 5.88
CA TRP A 118 -15.14 10.30 6.27
C TRP A 118 -15.66 9.91 7.65
N ARG A 119 -15.99 8.63 7.85
CA ARG A 119 -16.42 8.18 9.18
C ARG A 119 -15.31 8.48 10.18
N PRO A 120 -15.64 8.92 11.41
CA PRO A 120 -14.63 9.09 12.44
C PRO A 120 -13.91 7.76 12.68
N GLY A 121 -12.58 7.77 12.63
CA GLY A 121 -11.74 6.60 12.86
C GLY A 121 -10.55 6.50 11.92
N LEU A 122 -9.52 5.81 12.39
CA LEU A 122 -8.28 5.60 11.66
C LEU A 122 -8.50 4.64 10.49
N VAL A 123 -8.32 5.12 9.27
CA VAL A 123 -8.61 4.35 8.06
C VAL A 123 -7.58 4.58 6.95
N SER A 124 -7.22 3.49 6.28
CA SER A 124 -6.18 3.46 5.27
C SER A 124 -6.60 2.57 4.11
N LEU A 125 -6.46 3.08 2.88
CA LEU A 125 -6.62 2.31 1.65
C LEU A 125 -5.24 2.09 1.01
N LYS A 126 -5.00 0.91 0.43
CA LYS A 126 -3.79 0.63 -0.36
C LYS A 126 -4.13 0.28 -1.80
N ILE A 127 -3.42 0.89 -2.73
CA ILE A 127 -3.33 0.45 -4.14
C ILE A 127 -1.88 0.07 -4.39
N VAL A 128 -1.66 -1.12 -4.94
CA VAL A 128 -0.34 -1.53 -5.41
C VAL A 128 -0.17 -1.08 -6.86
N VAL A 129 1.01 -0.58 -7.20
CA VAL A 129 1.38 -0.18 -8.56
C VAL A 129 2.60 -1.01 -8.94
N THR A 130 2.50 -1.78 -10.02
CA THR A 130 3.59 -2.60 -10.51
C THR A 130 3.61 -2.59 -12.04
N GLY A 131 4.64 -3.15 -12.65
CA GLY A 131 4.79 -3.26 -14.09
C GLY A 131 6.23 -3.58 -14.49
N PRO A 132 6.49 -3.83 -15.77
CA PRO A 132 7.84 -4.04 -16.27
C PRO A 132 8.76 -2.86 -15.99
N THR A 133 10.06 -3.11 -15.96
CA THR A 133 11.07 -2.06 -15.79
C THR A 133 10.90 -0.94 -16.82
N GLY A 134 10.77 0.30 -16.32
CA GLY A 134 10.56 1.48 -17.16
C GLY A 134 9.12 1.69 -17.66
N ALA A 135 8.14 0.90 -17.21
CA ALA A 135 6.73 1.12 -17.56
C ALA A 135 6.10 2.34 -16.85
N GLY A 136 6.73 2.86 -15.78
CA GLY A 136 6.32 4.11 -15.11
C GLY A 136 5.62 3.95 -13.77
N ALA A 137 5.80 2.82 -13.05
CA ALA A 137 5.20 2.60 -11.73
C ALA A 137 5.62 3.67 -10.69
N SER A 138 6.93 3.87 -10.51
CA SER A 138 7.47 4.92 -9.62
C SER A 138 7.03 6.32 -10.04
N THR A 139 7.00 6.59 -11.35
CA THR A 139 6.54 7.89 -11.89
C THR A 139 5.08 8.14 -11.53
N LEU A 140 4.20 7.15 -11.71
CA LEU A 140 2.79 7.26 -11.35
C LEU A 140 2.60 7.54 -9.86
N VAL A 141 3.32 6.79 -9.01
CA VAL A 141 3.25 6.97 -7.55
C VAL A 141 3.74 8.37 -7.16
N GLY A 142 4.88 8.81 -7.68
CA GLY A 142 5.43 10.14 -7.44
C GLY A 142 4.51 11.28 -7.89
N ALA A 143 3.90 11.17 -9.08
CA ALA A 143 2.98 12.20 -9.58
C ALA A 143 1.67 12.26 -8.78
N SER A 144 1.15 11.09 -8.40
CA SER A 144 -0.13 10.98 -7.68
C SER A 144 -0.05 11.49 -6.24
N ALA A 145 1.06 11.17 -5.56
CA ALA A 145 1.27 11.46 -4.15
C ALA A 145 1.30 12.98 -3.87
N SER A 146 0.88 13.34 -2.67
CA SER A 146 0.92 14.74 -2.20
C SER A 146 2.29 15.14 -1.68
N THR A 147 3.13 14.18 -1.29
CA THR A 147 4.51 14.34 -0.83
C THR A 147 5.42 13.38 -1.61
N ALA A 148 6.73 13.61 -1.56
CA ALA A 148 7.70 12.69 -2.16
C ALA A 148 7.53 11.27 -1.60
N PRO A 149 7.51 10.23 -2.45
CA PRO A 149 7.39 8.85 -1.98
C PRO A 149 8.54 8.44 -1.07
N LEU A 150 8.21 7.73 0.00
CA LEU A 150 9.17 7.11 0.90
C LEU A 150 9.72 5.84 0.26
N HIS A 151 11.04 5.73 0.14
CA HIS A 151 11.69 4.51 -0.32
C HIS A 151 11.96 3.61 0.88
N VAL A 152 11.53 2.36 0.82
CA VAL A 152 11.64 1.40 1.92
C VAL A 152 12.24 0.10 1.42
N GLY A 153 13.28 -0.38 2.11
CA GLY A 153 13.99 -1.60 1.74
C GLY A 153 15.38 -1.33 1.16
N GLN A 154 16.06 -2.38 0.72
CA GLN A 154 17.39 -2.31 0.13
C GLN A 154 17.30 -2.40 -1.39
N GLN A 155 17.98 -1.46 -2.07
CA GLN A 155 18.23 -1.57 -3.50
C GLN A 155 19.54 -2.34 -3.70
N HIS A 156 19.48 -3.42 -4.48
CA HIS A 156 20.66 -4.19 -4.89
C HIS A 156 20.90 -4.00 -6.39
N PRO A 157 21.38 -2.81 -6.85
CA PRO A 157 21.52 -2.52 -8.26
C PRO A 157 22.57 -3.39 -8.98
N ASP A 158 23.58 -3.88 -8.26
CA ASP A 158 24.79 -4.48 -8.86
C ASP A 158 25.03 -5.96 -8.51
N GLN A 159 24.10 -6.62 -7.81
CA GLN A 159 24.28 -8.03 -7.43
C GLN A 159 23.32 -8.93 -8.20
N GLN A 160 23.86 -9.59 -9.23
CA GLN A 160 23.15 -10.60 -10.00
C GLN A 160 22.59 -11.68 -9.06
N GLY A 161 21.26 -11.84 -9.06
CA GLY A 161 20.57 -12.89 -8.31
C GLY A 161 19.95 -12.45 -6.98
N LEU A 162 20.22 -11.23 -6.48
CA LEU A 162 19.49 -10.68 -5.33
C LEU A 162 18.28 -9.88 -5.81
N GLN A 163 17.10 -10.24 -5.31
CA GLN A 163 15.86 -9.53 -5.63
C GLN A 163 15.89 -8.14 -4.99
N ASN A 164 15.47 -7.12 -5.74
CA ASN A 164 15.34 -5.77 -5.21
C ASN A 164 14.14 -5.73 -4.27
N GLU A 165 14.36 -5.49 -2.99
CA GLU A 165 13.30 -5.40 -1.96
C GLU A 165 12.80 -3.99 -1.71
N SER A 166 13.19 -3.06 -2.57
CA SER A 166 12.76 -1.67 -2.46
C SER A 166 11.33 -1.47 -2.91
N LEU A 167 10.55 -0.84 -2.05
CA LEU A 167 9.20 -0.37 -2.30
C LEU A 167 9.18 1.16 -2.23
N GLU A 168 8.28 1.79 -2.98
CA GLU A 168 8.02 3.23 -2.86
C GLU A 168 6.61 3.45 -2.31
N LEU A 169 6.53 4.07 -1.13
CA LEU A 169 5.27 4.41 -0.49
C LEU A 169 4.91 5.88 -0.76
N GLY A 170 3.95 6.09 -1.66
CA GLY A 170 3.27 7.36 -1.84
C GLY A 170 2.06 7.50 -0.93
N CYS A 171 1.71 8.74 -0.57
CA CYS A 171 0.55 9.05 0.27
C CYS A 171 -0.30 10.17 -0.32
N ILE A 172 -1.62 9.94 -0.34
CA ILE A 172 -2.64 10.95 -0.62
C ILE A 172 -3.48 11.11 0.65
N PRO A 173 -3.30 12.19 1.43
CA PRO A 173 -4.13 12.46 2.60
C PRO A 173 -5.55 12.81 2.16
N LEU A 174 -6.54 12.16 2.79
CA LEU A 174 -7.96 12.33 2.50
C LEU A 174 -8.65 13.17 3.59
N ASP A 175 -8.24 12.95 4.83
CA ASP A 175 -8.60 13.70 6.04
C ASP A 175 -7.51 13.49 7.10
N ARG A 176 -7.66 14.06 8.30
CA ARG A 176 -6.74 13.89 9.43
C ARG A 176 -6.40 12.42 9.72
N ASP A 177 -7.41 11.56 9.77
CA ASP A 177 -7.27 10.13 10.15
C ASP A 177 -7.53 9.17 8.96
N ALA A 178 -7.60 9.71 7.74
CA ALA A 178 -7.89 8.95 6.52
C ALA A 178 -6.80 9.15 5.46
N ARG A 179 -6.23 8.06 4.97
CA ARG A 179 -5.16 8.06 3.96
C ARG A 179 -5.44 7.08 2.81
N LEU A 180 -5.01 7.43 1.60
CA LEU A 180 -4.80 6.50 0.49
C LEU A 180 -3.29 6.35 0.27
N HIS A 181 -2.78 5.14 0.40
CA HIS A 181 -1.41 4.79 0.13
C HIS A 181 -1.26 4.13 -1.24
N LEU A 182 -0.21 4.52 -1.94
CA LEU A 182 0.21 3.92 -3.19
C LEU A 182 1.53 3.21 -2.93
N LEU A 183 1.61 1.94 -3.25
CA LEU A 183 2.81 1.14 -3.05
C LEU A 183 3.36 0.72 -4.40
N ALA A 184 4.40 1.40 -4.88
CA ALA A 184 5.14 0.93 -6.04
C ALA A 184 5.96 -0.29 -5.61
N ALA A 185 5.79 -1.40 -6.32
CA ALA A 185 6.53 -2.63 -6.08
C ALA A 185 7.23 -3.07 -7.37
N PRO A 186 8.38 -3.77 -7.25
CA PRO A 186 9.02 -4.42 -8.38
C PRO A 186 8.03 -5.33 -9.14
N GLN A 187 8.41 -5.69 -10.37
CA GLN A 187 7.67 -6.68 -11.15
C GLN A 187 7.51 -7.97 -10.31
N PRO A 188 6.30 -8.58 -10.25
CA PRO A 188 6.04 -9.71 -9.36
C PRO A 188 7.01 -10.88 -9.53
N SER A 189 7.39 -11.22 -10.77
CA SER A 189 8.35 -12.30 -11.05
C SER A 189 9.77 -12.03 -10.51
N ALA A 190 10.10 -10.78 -10.18
CA ALA A 190 11.33 -10.41 -9.49
C ALA A 190 11.13 -10.30 -7.97
N PHE A 191 9.93 -10.62 -7.47
CA PHE A 191 9.47 -10.43 -6.10
C PHE A 191 8.58 -11.55 -5.57
N ASP A 192 8.60 -12.74 -6.20
CA ASP A 192 7.60 -13.80 -6.01
C ASP A 192 7.43 -14.22 -4.54
N ALA A 193 8.52 -14.28 -3.76
CA ALA A 193 8.47 -14.68 -2.35
C ALA A 193 7.72 -13.67 -1.45
N LEU A 194 7.71 -12.39 -1.84
CA LEU A 194 7.13 -11.29 -1.07
C LEU A 194 5.88 -10.69 -1.73
N TRP A 195 5.54 -11.11 -2.94
CA TRP A 195 4.42 -10.54 -3.71
C TRP A 195 3.11 -10.63 -2.94
N LEU A 196 2.80 -11.79 -2.36
CA LEU A 196 1.58 -11.99 -1.56
C LEU A 196 1.52 -11.06 -0.35
N ASP A 197 2.67 -10.80 0.29
CA ASP A 197 2.75 -9.87 1.42
C ASP A 197 2.54 -8.42 0.98
N VAL A 198 3.08 -8.01 -0.17
CA VAL A 198 2.91 -6.68 -0.76
C VAL A 198 1.45 -6.41 -1.11
N VAL A 199 0.76 -7.36 -1.75
CA VAL A 199 -0.64 -7.16 -2.15
C VAL A 199 -1.63 -7.35 -1.00
N ARG A 200 -1.19 -7.89 0.15
CA ARG A 200 -2.06 -8.11 1.31
C ARG A 200 -2.77 -6.84 1.77
N GLY A 201 -4.10 -6.86 1.76
CA GLY A 201 -4.95 -5.71 2.12
C GLY A 201 -5.00 -4.59 1.08
N ALA A 202 -4.45 -4.79 -0.12
CA ALA A 202 -4.66 -3.89 -1.24
C ALA A 202 -6.13 -3.95 -1.71
N SER A 203 -6.68 -2.81 -2.11
CA SER A 203 -8.02 -2.73 -2.72
C SER A 203 -7.99 -2.95 -4.23
N GLY A 204 -6.80 -2.97 -4.81
CA GLY A 204 -6.60 -3.32 -6.21
C GLY A 204 -5.16 -3.07 -6.63
N VAL A 205 -4.86 -3.44 -7.86
CA VAL A 205 -3.53 -3.30 -8.46
C VAL A 205 -3.60 -2.53 -9.77
N VAL A 206 -2.77 -1.51 -9.92
CA VAL A 206 -2.47 -0.90 -11.21
C VAL A 206 -1.29 -1.64 -11.83
N VAL A 207 -1.47 -2.15 -13.04
CA VAL A 207 -0.41 -2.77 -13.83
C VAL A 207 0.01 -1.81 -14.93
N MET A 208 1.17 -1.19 -14.79
CA MET A 208 1.74 -0.28 -15.77
C MET A 208 2.22 -1.06 -17.00
N ALA A 209 1.91 -0.51 -18.18
CA ALA A 209 2.33 -1.02 -19.47
C ALA A 209 3.05 0.08 -20.24
N HIS A 210 4.19 -0.27 -20.83
CA HIS A 210 4.88 0.62 -21.76
C HIS A 210 4.24 0.50 -23.15
N PRO A 211 3.90 1.60 -23.84
CA PRO A 211 3.15 1.59 -25.11
C PRO A 211 3.85 0.77 -26.19
N ASP A 212 5.18 0.83 -26.26
CA ASP A 212 5.96 0.08 -27.26
C ASP A 212 6.34 -1.35 -26.83
N ARG A 213 6.09 -1.73 -25.58
CA ARG A 213 6.56 -3.02 -25.00
C ARG A 213 5.45 -3.77 -24.26
N ILE A 214 4.23 -3.72 -24.80
CA ILE A 214 3.02 -4.27 -24.17
C ILE A 214 3.16 -5.74 -23.77
N LYS A 215 3.89 -6.56 -24.55
CA LYS A 215 4.10 -7.98 -24.23
C LYS A 215 4.85 -8.20 -22.91
N GLU A 216 5.72 -7.27 -22.50
CA GLU A 216 6.44 -7.35 -21.22
C GLU A 216 5.49 -7.27 -20.02
N THR A 217 4.27 -6.73 -20.20
CA THR A 217 3.26 -6.63 -19.15
C THR A 217 2.62 -7.97 -18.77
N LEU A 218 2.66 -8.98 -19.66
CA LEU A 218 1.94 -10.25 -19.46
C LEU A 218 2.32 -10.98 -18.16
N PRO A 219 3.60 -11.16 -17.79
CA PRO A 219 3.96 -11.83 -16.54
C PRO A 219 3.45 -11.09 -15.29
N CYS A 220 3.52 -9.74 -15.29
CA CYS A 220 2.96 -8.93 -14.22
C CYS A 220 1.43 -9.12 -14.11
N LEU A 221 0.75 -9.12 -15.25
CA LEU A 221 -0.71 -9.27 -15.31
C LEU A 221 -1.16 -10.66 -14.84
N GLU A 222 -0.44 -11.71 -15.20
CA GLU A 222 -0.71 -13.09 -14.76
C GLU A 222 -0.56 -13.22 -13.24
N ALA A 223 0.57 -12.77 -12.67
CA ALA A 223 0.79 -12.77 -11.23
C ALA A 223 -0.24 -11.94 -10.46
N VAL A 224 -0.75 -10.85 -11.05
CA VAL A 224 -1.83 -10.04 -10.47
C VAL A 224 -3.17 -10.78 -10.55
N ARG A 225 -3.49 -11.43 -11.67
CA ARG A 225 -4.74 -12.22 -11.83
C ARG A 225 -4.82 -13.35 -10.79
N GLU A 226 -3.71 -14.00 -10.50
CA GLU A 226 -3.63 -15.06 -9.47
C GLU A 226 -4.02 -14.58 -8.07
N THR A 227 -3.87 -13.28 -7.77
CA THR A 227 -4.28 -12.71 -6.48
C THR A 227 -5.80 -12.59 -6.32
N GLY A 228 -6.56 -12.63 -7.42
CA GLY A 228 -8.00 -12.35 -7.45
C GLY A 228 -8.38 -10.90 -7.13
N LEU A 229 -7.40 -9.99 -6.99
CA LEU A 229 -7.68 -8.57 -6.73
C LEU A 229 -8.20 -7.86 -7.99
N PRO A 230 -9.09 -6.87 -7.83
CA PRO A 230 -9.42 -5.94 -8.90
C PRO A 230 -8.14 -5.30 -9.46
N HIS A 231 -8.03 -5.25 -10.78
CA HIS A 231 -6.85 -4.69 -11.42
C HIS A 231 -7.21 -3.85 -12.63
N LEU A 232 -6.32 -2.92 -12.97
CA LEU A 232 -6.42 -2.08 -14.15
C LEU A 232 -5.06 -2.04 -14.83
N VAL A 233 -5.02 -2.39 -16.12
CA VAL A 233 -3.83 -2.12 -16.94
C VAL A 233 -3.85 -0.66 -17.37
N VAL A 234 -2.77 0.05 -17.06
CA VAL A 234 -2.56 1.46 -17.43
C VAL A 234 -1.43 1.53 -18.44
N VAL A 235 -1.75 1.91 -19.67
CA VAL A 235 -0.78 2.18 -20.73
C VAL A 235 -0.24 3.60 -20.52
N ASN A 236 1.06 3.69 -20.26
CA ASN A 236 1.75 4.94 -19.98
C ASN A 236 2.02 5.72 -21.26
N ASP A 237 1.13 6.65 -21.61
CA ASP A 237 1.28 7.49 -22.79
C ASP A 237 1.56 8.95 -22.39
N GLN A 238 2.67 9.48 -22.88
CA GLN A 238 3.09 10.87 -22.69
C GLN A 238 2.70 11.74 -23.90
N GLY A 239 1.71 11.32 -24.69
CA GLY A 239 1.25 12.01 -25.89
C GLY A 239 2.24 11.93 -27.07
N ARG A 240 3.13 10.92 -27.06
CA ARG A 240 4.15 10.72 -28.10
C ARG A 240 3.75 9.71 -29.16
N SER A 241 2.77 8.87 -28.85
CA SER A 241 2.25 7.80 -29.70
C SER A 241 0.75 7.70 -29.45
N GLU A 242 -0.03 7.36 -30.47
CA GLU A 242 -1.44 6.96 -30.30
C GLU A 242 -1.49 5.43 -30.23
N PRO A 243 -1.40 4.82 -29.02
CA PRO A 243 -1.42 3.37 -28.90
C PRO A 243 -2.78 2.81 -29.34
N ASP A 244 -2.77 1.74 -30.14
CA ASP A 244 -3.97 1.01 -30.54
C ASP A 244 -4.54 0.23 -29.34
N LEU A 245 -5.51 0.83 -28.66
CA LEU A 245 -6.14 0.24 -27.49
C LEU A 245 -6.94 -1.02 -27.79
N GLU A 246 -7.43 -1.20 -29.03
CA GLU A 246 -8.13 -2.42 -29.41
C GLU A 246 -7.15 -3.57 -29.55
N GLN A 247 -6.03 -3.34 -30.23
CA GLN A 247 -4.95 -4.32 -30.34
C GLN A 247 -4.35 -4.67 -28.97
N ILE A 248 -4.15 -3.68 -28.10
CA ILE A 248 -3.62 -3.91 -26.75
C ILE A 248 -4.59 -4.76 -25.91
N ARG A 249 -5.89 -4.44 -25.94
CA ARG A 249 -6.93 -5.22 -25.24
C ARG A 249 -6.98 -6.65 -25.74
N ALA A 250 -6.95 -6.85 -27.06
CA ALA A 250 -6.93 -8.17 -27.66
C ALA A 250 -5.67 -8.97 -27.26
N LEU A 251 -4.50 -8.32 -27.26
CA LEU A 251 -3.23 -8.93 -26.87
C LEU A 251 -3.20 -9.35 -25.40
N LEU A 252 -3.68 -8.48 -24.50
CA LEU A 252 -3.69 -8.74 -23.05
C LEU A 252 -4.91 -9.55 -22.58
N LYS A 253 -5.87 -9.81 -23.48
CA LYS A 253 -7.16 -10.45 -23.19
C LYS A 253 -7.90 -9.73 -22.07
N LEU A 254 -8.12 -8.43 -22.26
CA LEU A 254 -8.79 -7.55 -21.30
C LEU A 254 -9.94 -6.82 -21.96
N ASP A 255 -11.02 -6.61 -21.21
CA ASP A 255 -12.17 -5.82 -21.68
C ASP A 255 -11.83 -4.32 -21.75
N GLU A 256 -10.99 -3.85 -20.82
CA GLU A 256 -10.59 -2.46 -20.68
C GLU A 256 -9.08 -2.34 -20.41
N VAL A 257 -8.49 -1.31 -21.02
CA VAL A 257 -7.20 -0.73 -20.64
C VAL A 257 -7.37 0.78 -20.51
N HIS A 258 -6.59 1.42 -19.65
CA HIS A 258 -6.67 2.85 -19.41
C HIS A 258 -5.40 3.54 -19.93
N LEU A 259 -5.56 4.65 -20.65
CA LEU A 259 -4.44 5.51 -20.99
C LEU A 259 -4.19 6.51 -19.88
N ALA A 260 -2.93 6.66 -19.48
CA ALA A 260 -2.53 7.74 -18.57
C ALA A 260 -1.11 8.22 -18.86
N ASP A 261 -0.86 9.51 -18.65
CA ASP A 261 0.49 10.04 -18.51
C ASP A 261 0.91 9.84 -17.05
N ALA A 262 1.88 8.95 -16.82
CA ALA A 262 2.38 8.64 -15.48
C ALA A 262 3.00 9.86 -14.77
N GLY A 263 3.44 10.89 -15.51
CA GLY A 263 3.95 12.15 -14.95
C GLY A 263 2.86 13.16 -14.59
N SER A 264 1.62 12.95 -15.04
CA SER A 264 0.52 13.89 -14.85
C SER A 264 -0.34 13.52 -13.64
N ARG A 265 -0.32 14.35 -12.59
CA ARG A 265 -1.13 14.13 -11.38
C ARG A 265 -2.64 13.97 -11.68
N PRO A 266 -3.28 14.80 -12.53
CA PRO A 266 -4.68 14.57 -12.90
C PRO A 266 -4.91 13.23 -13.60
N SER A 267 -4.02 12.84 -14.53
CA SER A 267 -4.14 11.60 -15.30
C SER A 267 -3.98 10.37 -14.41
N THR A 268 -2.95 10.34 -13.59
CA THR A 268 -2.69 9.25 -12.63
C THR A 268 -3.80 9.09 -11.60
N ARG A 269 -4.34 10.19 -11.04
CA ARG A 269 -5.50 10.14 -10.14
C ARG A 269 -6.78 9.66 -10.82
N ALA A 270 -6.97 9.94 -12.11
CA ALA A 270 -8.08 9.40 -12.89
C ALA A 270 -7.97 7.87 -13.05
N ALA A 271 -6.78 7.35 -13.33
CA ALA A 271 -6.52 5.91 -13.39
C ALA A 271 -6.79 5.21 -12.04
N LEU A 272 -6.31 5.78 -10.93
CA LEU A 272 -6.61 5.29 -9.58
C LEU A 272 -8.12 5.30 -9.28
N ALA A 273 -8.82 6.37 -9.66
CA ALA A 273 -10.27 6.43 -9.50
C ALA A 273 -10.99 5.35 -10.33
N ARG A 274 -10.54 5.08 -11.57
CA ARG A 274 -11.12 4.02 -12.42
C ARG A 274 -10.93 2.64 -11.79
N LEU A 275 -9.74 2.32 -11.28
CA LEU A 275 -9.51 1.07 -10.54
C LEU A 275 -10.48 0.91 -9.35
N LEU A 276 -10.71 1.97 -8.58
CA LEU A 276 -11.64 1.92 -7.44
C LEU A 276 -13.11 1.81 -7.86
N HIS A 277 -13.47 2.20 -9.08
CA HIS A 277 -14.79 1.91 -9.65
C HIS A 277 -14.92 0.43 -10.05
N ILE A 278 -13.89 -0.14 -10.71
CA ILE A 278 -13.84 -1.58 -11.05
C ILE A 278 -13.95 -2.44 -9.78
N ASN A 279 -13.23 -2.07 -8.72
CA ASN A 279 -13.34 -2.72 -7.41
C ASN A 279 -14.80 -2.76 -6.90
N GLN A 280 -15.55 -1.67 -7.04
CA GLN A 280 -16.95 -1.61 -6.59
C GLN A 280 -17.90 -2.45 -7.46
N GLU A 281 -17.60 -2.59 -8.74
CA GLU A 281 -18.38 -3.41 -9.68
C GLU A 281 -18.19 -4.90 -9.37
N ALA A 282 -16.96 -5.32 -9.03
CA ALA A 282 -16.64 -6.70 -8.66
C ALA A 282 -17.24 -7.17 -7.32
N LEU A 283 -17.68 -6.23 -6.46
CA LEU A 283 -18.29 -6.53 -5.16
C LEU A 283 -19.83 -6.61 -5.20
N ARG A 284 -20.44 -6.50 -6.39
CA ARG A 284 -21.90 -6.63 -6.61
C ARG A 284 -22.25 -8.03 -7.10
#